data_AF-A0A3D5JX34-F1
#
_entry.id   AF-A0A3D5JX34-F1
#
_cell.length_a   1.000
_cell.length_b   1.000
_cell.length_c   1.000
_cell.angle_alpha   90.00
_cell.angle_beta   90.00
_cell.angle_gamma   90.00
#
_symmetry.space_group_name_H-M   'P 1'
#
loop_
_entity.id
_entity.type
_entity.pdbx_description
1 polymer ?
#
loop_
_entity_poly.entity_id
_entity_poly.type
_entity_poly.pdbx_seq_one_letter_code
_entity_poly.pdbx_strand_id
1 'polypeptide(L)'
;MKQITIPQDIGSMPFLDTVSLYQNEFGWVIHPLRSAREGGKSPLIRNWKKLDRRFLTPEKATNYFSGPDPSNIGCVPRRPQIVIDLDSKKDRGKSVRTWLESQSGLCSFPREKTGGGAHIHLICENLPVFFNKYGKPYRSPIVSKIDE
;
A
#
# COMPACT_ATOMS: atom_id res chain seq x y z
N MET A 1 -11.34 4.86 -16.11
CA MET A 1 -10.35 4.61 -15.04
C MET A 1 -11.13 4.20 -13.78
N LYS A 2 -10.85 3.03 -13.19
CA LYS A 2 -11.55 2.64 -11.95
C LYS A 2 -11.14 3.60 -10.84
N GLN A 3 -12.07 4.42 -10.37
CA GLN A 3 -11.83 5.36 -9.29
C GLN A 3 -11.78 4.57 -7.98
N ILE A 4 -10.58 4.40 -7.43
CA ILE A 4 -10.41 3.88 -6.08
C ILE A 4 -10.94 4.96 -5.13
N THR A 5 -11.68 4.56 -4.10
CA THR A 5 -12.13 5.45 -3.03
C THR A 5 -11.85 4.74 -1.72
N ILE A 6 -11.00 5.32 -0.88
CA ILE A 6 -10.73 4.78 0.46
C ILE A 6 -11.79 5.36 1.41
N PRO A 7 -12.56 4.52 2.13
CA PRO A 7 -13.54 4.97 3.11
C PRO A 7 -12.90 5.83 4.20
N GLN A 8 -13.61 6.85 4.69
CA GLN A 8 -13.10 7.73 5.74
C GLN A 8 -12.86 6.99 7.07
N ASP A 9 -13.62 5.93 7.29
CA ASP A 9 -13.62 5.05 8.47
C ASP A 9 -12.74 3.81 8.30
N ILE A 10 -11.90 3.74 7.25
CA ILE A 10 -11.01 2.59 6.98
C ILE A 10 -10.14 2.20 8.18
N GLY A 11 -9.76 3.17 9.02
CA GLY A 11 -8.94 2.94 10.23
C GLY A 11 -9.71 2.30 11.39
N SER A 12 -11.04 2.23 11.31
CA SER A 12 -11.92 1.60 12.28
C SER A 12 -12.54 0.30 11.77
N MET A 13 -12.36 -0.02 10.49
CA MET A 13 -12.84 -1.27 9.90
C MET A 13 -12.08 -2.47 10.48
N PRO A 14 -12.76 -3.62 10.67
CA PRO A 14 -12.10 -4.88 10.92
C PRO A 14 -11.09 -5.21 9.81
N PHE A 15 -9.96 -5.82 10.18
CA PHE A 15 -8.89 -6.15 9.23
C PHE A 15 -9.40 -7.00 8.05
N LEU A 16 -10.28 -7.98 8.33
CA LEU A 16 -10.87 -8.81 7.29
C LEU A 16 -11.67 -7.99 6.26
N ASP A 17 -12.41 -6.98 6.71
CA ASP A 17 -13.22 -6.11 5.85
C ASP A 17 -12.33 -5.20 5.01
N THR A 18 -11.28 -4.64 5.62
CA THR A 18 -10.24 -3.87 4.92
C THR A 18 -9.57 -4.72 3.83
N VAL A 19 -9.24 -5.97 4.14
CA VAL A 19 -8.66 -6.92 3.16
C VAL A 19 -9.62 -7.22 2.03
N SER A 20 -10.90 -7.46 2.34
CA SER A 20 -11.94 -7.69 1.34
C SER A 20 -12.07 -6.49 0.39
N LEU A 21 -12.12 -5.27 0.92
CA LEU A 21 -12.12 -4.04 0.14
C LEU A 21 -10.91 -3.97 -0.80
N TYR A 22 -9.69 -4.15 -0.28
CA TYR A 22 -8.48 -4.05 -1.11
C TYR A 22 -8.41 -5.13 -2.20
N GLN A 23 -8.77 -6.38 -1.88
CA GLN A 23 -8.65 -7.48 -2.83
C GLN A 23 -9.77 -7.47 -3.88
N ASN A 24 -11.01 -7.30 -3.44
CA ASN A 24 -12.19 -7.48 -4.28
C ASN A 24 -12.53 -6.18 -5.00
N GLU A 25 -12.57 -5.05 -4.28
CA GLU A 25 -12.90 -3.76 -4.87
C GLU A 25 -11.68 -3.14 -5.57
N PHE A 26 -10.50 -3.13 -4.95
CA PHE A 26 -9.36 -2.46 -5.58
C PHE A 26 -8.52 -3.40 -6.48
N GLY A 27 -8.75 -4.71 -6.39
CA GLY A 27 -8.01 -5.69 -7.18
C GLY A 27 -6.54 -5.84 -6.77
N TRP A 28 -6.19 -5.44 -5.54
CA TRP A 28 -4.81 -5.48 -5.05
C TRP A 28 -4.38 -6.91 -4.70
N VAL A 29 -3.07 -7.15 -4.75
CA VAL A 29 -2.47 -8.41 -4.31
C VAL A 29 -2.10 -8.27 -2.84
N ILE A 30 -2.92 -8.84 -1.97
CA ILE A 30 -2.75 -8.79 -0.52
C ILE A 30 -2.06 -10.05 0.01
N HIS A 31 -1.18 -9.88 1.00
CA HIS A 31 -0.51 -10.97 1.70
C HIS A 31 -0.32 -10.62 3.18
N PRO A 32 -0.22 -11.62 4.07
CA PRO A 32 -0.04 -11.36 5.48
C PRO A 32 1.41 -10.95 5.83
N LEU A 33 1.52 -10.02 6.76
CA LEU A 33 2.72 -9.66 7.49
C LEU A 33 2.60 -10.16 8.93
N ARG A 34 3.72 -10.26 9.63
CA ARG A 34 3.75 -10.48 11.08
C ARG A 34 2.81 -9.52 11.80
N SER A 35 2.17 -9.97 12.88
CA SER A 35 1.31 -9.10 13.68
C SER A 35 2.14 -7.97 14.30
N ALA A 36 1.47 -6.92 14.78
CA ALA A 36 2.14 -5.80 15.44
C ALA A 36 3.02 -6.27 16.62
N ARG A 37 2.59 -7.32 17.33
CA ARG A 37 3.30 -7.94 18.47
C ARG A 37 4.61 -8.59 18.04
N GLU A 38 4.68 -9.10 16.82
CA GLU A 38 5.84 -9.83 16.28
C GLU A 38 6.75 -8.97 15.38
N GLY A 39 6.64 -7.64 15.47
CA GLY A 39 7.45 -6.69 14.70
C GLY A 39 6.82 -6.18 13.40
N GLY A 40 5.60 -6.62 13.07
CA GLY A 40 4.64 -5.91 12.21
C GLY A 40 4.92 -5.72 10.72
N LYS A 41 6.19 -5.75 10.29
CA LYS A 41 6.63 -5.30 8.94
C LYS A 41 7.22 -6.40 8.07
N SER A 42 7.33 -7.61 8.59
CA SER A 42 7.97 -8.74 7.90
C SER A 42 6.92 -9.64 7.25
N PRO A 43 7.02 -9.95 5.95
CA PRO A 43 6.12 -10.88 5.28
C PRO A 43 6.20 -12.29 5.88
N LEU A 44 5.05 -12.92 6.12
CA LEU A 44 5.00 -14.32 6.55
C LEU A 44 5.28 -15.30 5.39
N ILE A 45 4.98 -14.87 4.17
CA ILE A 45 5.06 -15.72 2.98
C ILE A 45 6.42 -15.55 2.31
N ARG A 46 7.12 -16.68 2.09
CA ARG A 46 8.33 -16.72 1.26
C ARG A 46 7.98 -16.35 -0.18
N ASN A 47 8.87 -15.65 -0.86
CA ASN A 47 8.64 -15.19 -2.24
C ASN A 47 7.35 -14.36 -2.41
N TRP A 48 6.88 -13.66 -1.37
CA TRP A 48 5.68 -12.82 -1.40
C TRP A 48 5.62 -11.87 -2.62
N LYS A 49 6.77 -11.39 -3.09
CA LYS A 49 6.90 -10.55 -4.30
C LYS A 49 6.41 -11.23 -5.58
N LYS A 50 6.21 -12.55 -5.62
CA LYS A 50 5.70 -13.32 -6.77
C LYS A 50 4.21 -13.65 -6.66
N LEU A 51 3.55 -13.30 -5.56
CA LEU A 51 2.13 -13.58 -5.37
C LEU A 51 1.29 -12.80 -6.38
N ASP A 52 0.10 -13.35 -6.63
CA ASP A 52 -0.97 -12.75 -7.43
C ASP A 52 -2.30 -12.82 -6.67
N ARG A 53 -3.36 -12.28 -7.26
CA ARG A 53 -4.68 -12.12 -6.62
C ARG A 53 -5.32 -13.44 -6.18
N ARG A 54 -4.90 -14.58 -6.74
CA ARG A 54 -5.43 -15.92 -6.42
C ARG A 54 -4.81 -16.51 -5.15
N PHE A 55 -3.71 -15.94 -4.67
CA PHE A 55 -3.03 -16.45 -3.47
C PHE A 55 -3.95 -16.44 -2.25
N LEU A 56 -4.65 -15.32 -2.04
CA LEU A 56 -5.46 -15.07 -0.87
C LEU A 56 -6.91 -15.52 -1.14
N THR A 57 -7.23 -16.75 -0.75
CA THR A 57 -8.61 -17.26 -0.79
C THR A 57 -9.41 -16.71 0.41
N PRO A 58 -10.75 -16.76 0.40
CA PRO A 58 -11.57 -16.34 1.55
C PRO A 58 -11.20 -17.06 2.86
N GLU A 59 -10.91 -18.36 2.77
CA GLU A 59 -10.44 -19.17 3.90
C GLU A 59 -9.10 -18.64 4.45
N LYS A 60 -8.12 -18.38 3.58
CA LYS A 60 -6.83 -17.81 3.99
C LYS A 60 -6.99 -16.39 4.55
N ALA A 61 -7.86 -15.58 3.97
CA ALA A 61 -8.15 -14.24 4.48
C ALA A 61 -8.68 -14.31 5.91
N THR A 62 -9.62 -15.22 6.17
CA THR A 62 -10.15 -15.47 7.51
C THR A 62 -9.03 -15.91 8.47
N ASN A 63 -8.24 -16.91 8.07
CA ASN A 63 -7.16 -17.45 8.90
C ASN A 63 -6.07 -16.43 9.26
N TYR A 64 -5.75 -15.49 8.36
CA TYR A 64 -4.70 -14.49 8.61
C TYR A 64 -5.20 -13.22 9.28
N PHE A 65 -6.41 -12.76 8.96
CA PHE A 65 -6.86 -11.40 9.28
C PHE A 65 -8.06 -11.34 10.22
N SER A 66 -8.51 -12.49 10.73
CA SER A 66 -9.55 -12.58 11.77
C SER A 66 -8.96 -13.03 13.10
N GLY A 67 -9.73 -12.82 14.17
CA GLY A 67 -9.36 -13.28 15.51
C GLY A 67 -8.61 -12.24 16.36
N PRO A 68 -8.10 -12.63 17.54
CA PRO A 68 -7.59 -11.71 18.56
C PRO A 68 -6.20 -11.13 18.28
N ASP A 69 -5.42 -11.73 17.37
CA ASP A 69 -4.12 -11.21 16.93
C ASP A 69 -3.98 -11.36 15.40
N PRO A 70 -4.68 -10.52 14.61
CA PRO A 70 -4.63 -10.60 13.16
C PRO A 70 -3.25 -10.22 12.63
N SER A 71 -2.88 -10.83 11.50
CA SER A 71 -1.72 -10.44 10.71
C SER A 71 -1.86 -9.00 10.22
N ASN A 72 -0.74 -8.28 10.12
CA ASN A 72 -0.75 -6.99 9.43
C ASN A 72 -0.96 -7.19 7.91
N ILE A 73 -1.50 -6.17 7.26
CA ILE A 73 -1.81 -6.20 5.82
C ILE A 73 -0.57 -5.79 5.02
N GLY A 74 -0.11 -6.67 4.15
CA GLY A 74 0.90 -6.39 3.13
C GLY A 74 0.26 -6.31 1.75
N CYS A 75 0.74 -5.39 0.92
CA CYS A 75 0.31 -5.26 -0.46
C CYS A 75 1.51 -5.45 -1.38
N VAL A 76 1.31 -6.15 -2.50
CA VAL A 76 2.29 -6.20 -3.59
C VAL A 76 1.79 -5.32 -4.72
N PRO A 77 2.32 -4.08 -4.87
CA PRO A 77 1.91 -3.22 -5.97
C PRO A 77 2.18 -3.89 -7.32
N ARG A 78 1.17 -3.83 -8.19
CA ARG A 78 1.21 -4.37 -9.56
C ARG A 78 0.63 -3.33 -10.49
N ARG A 79 1.19 -3.23 -11.70
CA ARG A 79 0.54 -2.45 -12.76
C ARG A 79 -0.95 -2.83 -12.87
N PRO A 80 -1.85 -1.85 -13.01
CA PRO A 80 -1.60 -0.41 -13.19
C PRO A 80 -1.47 0.39 -11.88
N GLN A 81 -1.47 -0.25 -10.71
CA GLN A 81 -1.35 0.40 -9.41
C GLN A 81 0.03 1.07 -9.23
N ILE A 82 -0.02 2.31 -8.75
CA ILE A 82 1.13 3.06 -8.24
C ILE A 82 0.84 3.38 -6.78
N VAL A 83 1.85 3.18 -5.93
CA VAL A 83 1.84 3.65 -4.54
C VAL A 83 2.97 4.65 -4.40
N ILE A 84 2.63 5.89 -4.04
CA ILE A 84 3.60 6.92 -3.69
C ILE A 84 3.73 6.91 -2.17
N ASP A 85 4.90 6.52 -1.68
CA ASP A 85 5.21 6.50 -0.25
C ASP A 85 5.91 7.80 0.16
N LEU A 86 5.16 8.64 0.89
CA LEU A 86 5.65 9.90 1.44
C LEU A 86 6.01 9.66 2.90
N ASP A 87 7.31 9.66 3.20
CA ASP A 87 7.84 9.35 4.53
C ASP A 87 8.51 10.58 5.16
N SER A 88 8.13 10.91 6.38
CA SER A 88 8.83 11.88 7.22
C SER A 88 8.86 11.41 8.67
N LYS A 89 9.61 10.32 8.91
CA LYS A 89 9.76 9.76 10.27
C LYS A 89 10.30 10.78 11.28
N LYS A 90 11.20 11.67 10.83
CA LYS A 90 11.89 12.65 11.69
C LYS A 90 10.91 13.57 12.44
N ASP A 91 9.81 13.97 11.80
CA ASP A 91 8.82 14.88 12.37
C ASP A 91 7.43 14.24 12.54
N ARG A 92 7.38 12.91 12.56
CA ARG A 92 6.15 12.11 12.70
C ARG A 92 5.11 12.46 11.61
N GLY A 93 5.57 12.70 10.39
CA GLY A 93 4.74 12.98 9.22
C GLY A 93 4.17 14.40 9.15
N LYS A 94 4.68 15.35 9.95
CA LYS A 94 4.17 16.74 9.99
C LYS A 94 4.43 17.46 8.67
N SER A 95 5.63 17.36 8.11
CA SER A 95 5.99 17.93 6.81
C SER A 95 5.14 17.34 5.69
N VAL A 96 4.96 16.01 5.67
CA VAL A 96 4.11 15.32 4.69
C VAL A 96 2.67 15.84 4.75
N ARG A 97 2.08 15.99 5.95
CA ARG A 97 0.73 16.56 6.09
C ARG A 97 0.65 17.99 5.58
N THR A 98 1.59 18.84 6.01
CA THR A 98 1.64 20.26 5.61
C THR A 98 1.77 20.39 4.09
N TRP A 99 2.64 19.59 3.48
CA TRP A 99 2.81 19.54 2.04
C TRP A 99 1.52 19.06 1.37
N LEU A 100 0.91 17.96 1.81
CA LEU A 100 -0.34 17.45 1.23
C LEU A 100 -1.50 18.45 1.30
N GLU A 101 -1.61 19.21 2.40
CA GLU A 101 -2.61 20.27 2.56
C GLU A 101 -2.41 21.41 1.55
N SER A 102 -1.16 21.68 1.17
CA SER A 102 -0.83 22.67 0.14
C SER A 102 -1.13 22.19 -1.29
N GLN A 103 -1.30 20.89 -1.51
CA GLN A 103 -1.52 20.29 -2.83
C GLN A 103 -3.01 20.04 -3.11
N SER A 104 -3.75 21.08 -3.50
CA SER A 104 -5.19 20.99 -3.80
C SER A 104 -5.53 19.92 -4.84
N GLY A 105 -4.67 19.72 -5.84
CA GLY A 105 -4.83 18.68 -6.86
C GLY A 105 -4.71 17.25 -6.34
N LEU A 106 -4.11 17.06 -5.16
CA LEU A 106 -4.00 15.75 -4.51
C LEU A 106 -5.19 15.42 -3.59
N CYS A 107 -6.08 16.39 -3.33
CA CYS A 107 -7.15 16.22 -2.35
C CYS A 107 -8.12 15.09 -2.71
N SER A 108 -8.37 14.88 -4.00
CA SER A 108 -9.27 13.86 -4.54
C SER A 108 -8.65 12.46 -4.63
N PHE A 109 -7.35 12.31 -4.36
CA PHE A 109 -6.70 11.01 -4.47
C PHE A 109 -6.81 10.19 -3.18
N PRO A 110 -7.01 8.86 -3.30
CA PRO A 110 -7.05 7.98 -2.14
C PRO A 110 -5.72 7.98 -1.41
N ARG A 111 -5.78 8.13 -0.09
CA ARG A 111 -4.60 8.18 0.77
C ARG A 111 -4.80 7.40 2.06
N GLU A 112 -3.72 6.80 2.54
CA GLU A 112 -3.66 6.11 3.84
C GLU A 112 -2.61 6.77 4.71
N LYS A 113 -2.95 7.05 5.96
CA LYS A 113 -1.98 7.56 6.94
C LYS A 113 -1.06 6.42 7.35
N THR A 114 0.25 6.66 7.31
CA THR A 114 1.24 5.73 7.86
C THR A 114 1.76 6.24 9.21
N GLY A 115 2.54 5.42 9.92
CA GLY A 115 3.14 5.82 11.19
C GLY A 115 4.11 7.02 11.09
N GLY A 116 4.56 7.38 9.88
CA GLY A 116 5.51 8.48 9.65
C GLY A 116 5.17 9.38 8.47
N GLY A 117 4.00 9.25 7.86
CA GLY A 117 3.66 9.98 6.64
C GLY A 117 2.35 9.49 6.01
N ALA A 118 2.36 9.27 4.69
CA ALA A 118 1.17 8.85 3.94
C ALA A 118 1.52 8.03 2.70
N HIS A 119 0.64 7.09 2.35
CA HIS A 119 0.63 6.48 1.02
C HIS A 119 -0.44 7.14 0.17
N ILE A 120 -0.12 7.47 -1.09
CA ILE A 120 -1.10 7.87 -2.11
C ILE A 120 -1.24 6.73 -3.12
N HIS A 121 -2.47 6.35 -3.43
CA HIS A 121 -2.78 5.24 -4.32
C HIS A 121 -3.34 5.76 -5.65
N LEU A 122 -2.68 5.41 -6.76
CA LEU A 122 -3.05 5.82 -8.11
C LEU A 122 -3.20 4.61 -9.02
N ILE A 123 -4.01 4.75 -10.07
CA ILE A 123 -4.08 3.81 -11.18
C ILE A 123 -3.57 4.50 -12.44
N CYS A 124 -2.53 3.95 -13.06
CA CYS A 124 -1.95 4.44 -14.30
C CYS A 124 -1.75 3.26 -15.28
N GLU A 125 -2.68 3.12 -16.22
CA GLU A 125 -2.66 2.03 -17.22
C GLU A 125 -1.45 2.12 -18.15
N ASN A 126 -1.07 3.36 -18.52
CA ASN A 126 0.05 3.64 -19.42
C ASN A 126 1.33 4.03 -18.65
N LEU A 127 1.57 3.43 -17.47
CA LEU A 127 2.80 3.66 -16.73
C LEU A 127 3.99 3.19 -17.57
N PRO A 128 4.96 4.05 -17.92
CA PRO A 128 6.11 3.65 -18.71
C PRO A 128 6.94 2.57 -17.99
N VAL A 129 7.63 1.73 -18.78
CA VAL A 129 8.69 0.88 -18.22
C VAL A 129 9.91 1.77 -18.05
N PHE A 130 10.32 2.01 -16.82
CA PHE A 130 11.57 2.70 -16.55
C PHE A 130 12.72 1.74 -16.83
N PHE A 131 13.75 2.20 -17.53
CA PHE A 131 14.96 1.43 -17.81
C PHE A 131 16.15 2.05 -17.09
N ASN A 132 17.10 1.24 -16.64
CA ASN A 132 18.37 1.73 -16.13
C ASN A 132 19.32 2.13 -17.28
N LYS A 133 20.49 2.68 -16.95
CA LYS A 133 21.52 3.07 -17.93
C LYS A 133 22.04 1.93 -18.83
N TYR A 134 21.68 0.68 -18.54
CA TYR A 134 22.04 -0.51 -19.31
C TYR A 134 20.86 -1.08 -20.12
N GLY A 135 19.75 -0.35 -20.24
CA GLY A 135 18.55 -0.78 -20.98
C GLY A 135 17.76 -1.90 -20.30
N LYS A 136 18.01 -2.22 -19.02
CA LYS A 136 17.24 -3.22 -18.27
C LYS A 136 16.09 -2.56 -17.51
N PRO A 137 14.90 -3.19 -17.45
CA PRO A 137 13.79 -2.66 -16.66
C PRO A 137 14.20 -2.41 -15.22
N TYR A 138 13.86 -1.23 -14.71
CA TYR A 138 14.07 -0.84 -13.33
C TYR A 138 13.13 -1.65 -12.44
N ARG A 139 13.69 -2.42 -11.51
CA ARG A 139 12.95 -3.31 -10.59
C ARG A 139 13.02 -2.89 -9.13
N SER A 140 13.71 -1.78 -8.87
CA SER A 140 13.84 -1.19 -7.54
C SER A 140 12.86 -0.02 -7.38
N PRO A 141 12.47 0.36 -6.15
CA PRO A 141 11.74 1.60 -5.92
C PRO A 141 12.51 2.79 -6.48
N ILE A 142 11.80 3.72 -7.14
CA ILE A 142 12.37 5.01 -7.53
C ILE A 142 12.26 5.90 -6.30
N VAL A 143 13.40 6.39 -5.82
CA VAL A 143 13.47 7.26 -4.64
C VAL A 143 13.97 8.61 -5.08
N SER A 144 13.19 9.66 -4.80
CA SER A 144 13.62 11.05 -4.90
C SER A 144 13.51 11.69 -3.52
N LYS A 145 14.47 12.53 -3.16
CA LYS A 145 14.28 13.44 -2.02
C LYS A 145 13.50 14.65 -2.53
N ILE A 146 12.45 14.98 -1.82
CA ILE A 146 11.78 16.27 -1.91
C ILE A 146 12.43 17.04 -0.76
N ASP A 147 13.18 18.09 -1.05
CA ASP A 147 14.02 18.92 -0.15
C ASP A 147 15.53 18.60 -0.16
N GLU A 148 16.24 19.34 -1.02
CA GLU A 148 17.47 20.10 -0.68
C GLU A 148 17.20 21.59 -0.89
#